data_AF-A0A377APW2-F1
#
_entry.id   AF-A0A377APW2-F1
#
_cell.length_a   1.000
_cell.length_b   1.000
_cell.length_c   1.000
_cell.angle_alpha   90.00
_cell.angle_beta   90.00
_cell.angle_gamma   90.00
#
_symmetry.space_group_name_H-M   'P 1'
#
loop_
_entity.id
_entity.type
_entity.pdbx_description
1 polymer ?
#
loop_
_entity_poly.entity_id
_entity_poly.type
_entity_poly.pdbx_seq_one_letter_code
_entity_poly.pdbx_strand_id
1 'polypeptide(L)'
;MITGDLKSKIDGLWEDFWVGGITNPLTVIEQITYLMYSRMLDTQEQRDEKRKQIAGIDFKPRFAPEQQEFRFSHYSNLGSDEMMEVVRDGVFQHFRQLGQADASKVTLLGNFMKDARLEIVKPSLLTKAVEVIKNLPLDRGDTKGDLYEYLLSKADNCRDQRPVPHAAPHYPHDG
;
A
#
# COMPACT_ATOMS: atom_id res chain seq x y z
N MET A 1 -6.86 7.60 17.55
CA MET A 1 -5.53 7.33 18.12
C MET A 1 -5.09 5.91 17.77
N ILE A 2 -3.93 5.74 17.14
CA ILE A 2 -3.33 4.43 16.83
C ILE A 2 -2.94 3.69 18.12
N THR A 3 -3.34 2.42 18.27
CA THR A 3 -3.02 1.59 19.44
C THR A 3 -1.57 1.09 19.41
N GLY A 4 -1.01 0.73 20.57
CA GLY A 4 0.34 0.14 20.65
C GLY A 4 0.49 -1.12 19.81
N ASP A 5 -0.53 -1.99 19.82
CA ASP A 5 -0.55 -3.21 19.01
C ASP A 5 -0.52 -2.91 17.50
N LEU A 6 -1.22 -1.86 17.08
CA LEU A 6 -1.25 -1.47 15.67
C LEU A 6 0.10 -0.91 15.22
N LYS A 7 0.78 -0.13 16.07
CA LYS A 7 2.15 0.32 15.82
C LYS A 7 3.10 -0.87 15.67
N SER A 8 3.06 -1.82 16.60
CA SER A 8 3.93 -3.00 16.57
C SER A 8 3.74 -3.85 15.31
N LYS A 9 2.50 -4.02 14.82
CA LYS A 9 2.23 -4.72 13.54
C LYS A 9 2.85 -3.99 12.34
N ILE A 10 2.77 -2.66 12.32
CA ILE A 10 3.35 -1.85 11.24
C ILE A 10 4.88 -1.84 11.32
N ASP A 11 5.45 -1.79 12.52
CA ASP A 11 6.89 -1.92 12.74
C ASP A 11 7.40 -3.28 12.24
N GLY A 12 6.72 -4.37 12.59
CA GLY A 12 7.07 -5.71 12.11
C GLY A 12 6.95 -5.84 10.58
N LEU A 13 5.89 -5.26 9.99
CA LEU A 13 5.76 -5.21 8.53
C LEU A 13 6.93 -4.44 7.89
N TRP A 14 7.31 -3.31 8.47
CA TRP A 14 8.45 -2.51 7.99
C TRP A 14 9.76 -3.30 8.01
N GLU A 15 10.01 -4.07 9.08
CA GLU A 15 11.16 -4.98 9.18
C GLU A 15 11.10 -6.09 8.12
N ASP A 16 9.94 -6.67 7.88
CA ASP A 16 9.74 -7.67 6.83
C ASP A 16 10.07 -7.10 5.44
N PHE A 17 9.70 -5.85 5.13
CA PHE A 17 10.09 -5.18 3.89
C PHE A 17 11.61 -5.00 3.78
N TRP A 18 12.27 -4.61 4.88
CA TRP A 18 13.72 -4.46 4.92
C TRP A 18 14.44 -5.79 4.65
N VAL A 19 14.06 -6.87 5.35
CA VAL A 19 14.57 -8.24 5.12
C VAL A 19 14.20 -8.75 3.72
N GLY A 20 13.09 -8.24 3.18
CA GLY A 20 12.65 -8.42 1.80
C GLY A 20 13.59 -7.86 0.75
N GLY A 21 14.45 -6.92 1.10
CA GLY A 21 15.33 -6.18 0.20
C GLY A 21 14.79 -4.81 -0.22
N ILE A 22 13.65 -4.38 0.32
CA ILE A 22 13.07 -3.06 0.04
C ILE A 22 13.48 -2.12 1.17
N THR A 23 14.60 -1.42 0.98
CA THR A 23 15.22 -0.57 2.00
C THR A 23 14.84 0.90 1.88
N ASN A 24 14.35 1.35 0.71
CA ASN A 24 13.89 2.72 0.54
C ASN A 24 12.57 2.93 1.29
N PRO A 25 12.53 3.78 2.33
CA PRO A 25 11.35 3.96 3.17
C PRO A 25 10.16 4.54 2.38
N LEU A 26 10.41 5.36 1.36
CA LEU A 26 9.34 5.87 0.49
C LEU A 26 8.69 4.72 -0.28
N THR A 27 9.48 3.80 -0.82
CA THR A 27 8.97 2.61 -1.51
C THR A 27 8.15 1.73 -0.56
N VAL A 28 8.58 1.53 0.68
CA VAL A 28 7.80 0.78 1.68
C VAL A 28 6.42 1.41 1.90
N ILE A 29 6.37 2.74 2.08
CA ILE A 29 5.11 3.47 2.25
C ILE A 29 4.22 3.33 1.01
N GLU A 30 4.79 3.46 -0.20
CA GLU A 30 4.05 3.31 -1.45
C GLU A 30 3.41 1.92 -1.56
N GLN A 31 4.17 0.85 -1.31
CA GLN A 31 3.66 -0.52 -1.40
C GLN A 31 2.56 -0.80 -0.36
N ILE A 32 2.74 -0.34 0.89
CA ILE A 32 1.70 -0.43 1.93
C ILE A 32 0.44 0.33 1.48
N THR A 33 0.61 1.53 0.93
CA THR A 33 -0.48 2.38 0.47
C THR A 33 -1.27 1.71 -0.67
N TYR A 34 -0.61 1.09 -1.64
CA TYR A 34 -1.28 0.34 -2.71
C TYR A 34 -2.12 -0.83 -2.18
N LEU A 35 -1.59 -1.61 -1.23
CA LEU A 35 -2.33 -2.73 -0.63
C LEU A 35 -3.52 -2.24 0.20
N MET A 36 -3.35 -1.18 0.98
CA MET A 36 -4.45 -0.53 1.71
C MET A 36 -5.53 -0.02 0.76
N TYR A 37 -5.14 0.61 -0.34
CA TYR A 37 -6.05 1.08 -1.37
C TYR A 37 -6.84 -0.08 -1.99
N SER A 38 -6.17 -1.19 -2.34
CA SER A 38 -6.82 -2.40 -2.85
C SER A 38 -7.96 -2.86 -1.94
N ARG A 39 -7.69 -2.97 -0.64
CA ARG A 39 -8.68 -3.39 0.36
C ARG A 39 -9.83 -2.39 0.48
N MET A 40 -9.51 -1.10 0.50
CA MET A 40 -10.51 -0.03 0.56
C MET A 40 -11.41 0.00 -0.68
N LEU A 41 -10.86 -0.27 -1.86
CA LEU A 41 -11.59 -0.33 -3.12
C LEU A 41 -12.61 -1.47 -3.11
N ASP A 42 -12.18 -2.67 -2.71
CA ASP A 42 -13.06 -3.83 -2.57
C ASP A 42 -14.12 -3.66 -1.48
N THR A 43 -13.76 -3.06 -0.33
CA THR A 43 -14.72 -2.80 0.76
C THR A 43 -15.82 -1.84 0.32
N GLN A 44 -15.50 -0.83 -0.48
CA GLN A 44 -16.49 0.08 -1.06
C GLN A 44 -17.38 -0.63 -2.08
N GLU A 45 -16.81 -1.48 -2.92
CA GLU A 45 -17.57 -2.30 -3.86
C GLU A 45 -18.60 -3.17 -3.14
N GLN A 46 -18.19 -3.91 -2.10
CA GLN A 46 -19.08 -4.75 -1.30
C GLN A 46 -20.21 -3.94 -0.62
N ARG A 47 -19.89 -2.72 -0.16
CA ARG A 47 -20.88 -1.83 0.44
C ARG A 47 -21.91 -1.39 -0.60
N ASP A 48 -21.47 -1.04 -1.80
CA ASP A 48 -22.36 -0.56 -2.88
C ASP A 48 -23.19 -1.72 -3.46
N GLU A 49 -22.60 -2.91 -3.63
CA GLU A 49 -23.30 -4.16 -3.98
C GLU A 49 -24.43 -4.46 -2.98
N LYS A 50 -24.12 -4.41 -1.68
CA LYS A 50 -25.11 -4.60 -0.62
C LYS A 50 -26.20 -3.53 -0.65
N ARG A 51 -25.84 -2.27 -0.92
CA ARG A 51 -26.81 -1.17 -1.03
C ARG A 51 -27.74 -1.36 -2.22
N LYS A 52 -27.23 -1.83 -3.37
CA LYS A 52 -28.04 -2.19 -4.53
C LYS A 52 -29.00 -3.33 -4.21
N GLN A 53 -28.52 -4.39 -3.54
CA GLN A 53 -29.36 -5.52 -3.14
C GLN A 53 -30.49 -5.13 -2.17
N ILE A 54 -30.21 -4.25 -1.21
CA ILE A 54 -31.19 -3.87 -0.17
C ILE A 54 -32.12 -2.76 -0.63
N ALA A 55 -31.59 -1.71 -1.27
CA ALA A 55 -32.31 -0.47 -1.55
C ALA A 55 -32.58 -0.25 -3.05
N GLY A 56 -32.12 -1.14 -3.94
CA GLY A 56 -32.28 -1.00 -5.39
C GLY A 56 -31.49 0.16 -5.99
N ILE A 57 -30.55 0.76 -5.24
CA ILE A 57 -29.78 1.92 -5.70
C ILE A 57 -28.63 1.42 -6.58
N ASP A 58 -28.69 1.76 -7.87
CA ASP A 58 -27.60 1.48 -8.79
C ASP A 58 -26.33 2.27 -8.44
N PHE A 59 -25.18 1.67 -8.76
CA PHE A 59 -23.87 2.26 -8.59
C PHE A 59 -23.00 1.92 -9.80
N LYS A 60 -21.93 2.68 -10.00
CA LYS A 60 -20.91 2.37 -11.00
C LYS A 60 -19.92 1.37 -10.38
N PRO A 61 -19.83 0.13 -10.89
CA PRO A 61 -18.87 -0.84 -10.38
C PRO A 61 -17.43 -0.34 -10.53
N ARG A 62 -16.60 -0.62 -9.52
CA ARG A 62 -15.16 -0.35 -9.58
C ARG A 62 -14.43 -1.47 -10.29
N PHE A 63 -14.98 -2.69 -10.24
CA PHE A 63 -14.43 -3.87 -10.90
C PHE A 63 -15.39 -4.32 -12.00
N ALA A 64 -14.88 -4.55 -13.21
CA ALA A 64 -15.65 -5.19 -14.27
C ALA A 64 -15.96 -6.66 -13.90
N PRO A 65 -16.93 -7.32 -14.56
CA PRO A 65 -17.24 -8.73 -14.35
C PRO A 65 -16.03 -9.66 -14.49
N GLU A 66 -15.11 -9.34 -15.40
CA GLU A 66 -13.87 -10.07 -15.66
C GLU A 66 -12.73 -9.72 -14.68
N GLN A 67 -12.89 -8.72 -13.81
CA GLN A 67 -11.86 -8.23 -12.89
C GLN A 67 -12.08 -8.68 -11.43
N GLN A 68 -13.01 -9.61 -11.19
CA GLN A 68 -13.37 -10.02 -9.82
C GLN A 68 -12.22 -10.67 -9.06
N GLU A 69 -11.28 -11.32 -9.76
CA GLU A 69 -10.07 -11.89 -9.16
C GLU A 69 -9.12 -10.83 -8.57
N PHE A 70 -9.20 -9.58 -9.03
CA PHE A 70 -8.38 -8.46 -8.53
C PHE A 70 -8.89 -7.87 -7.22
N ARG A 71 -10.05 -8.32 -6.72
CA ARG A 71 -10.62 -7.86 -5.46
C ARG A 71 -9.78 -8.38 -4.29
N PHE A 72 -9.53 -7.52 -3.31
CA PHE A 72 -8.74 -7.88 -2.12
C PHE A 72 -9.26 -9.15 -1.43
N SER A 73 -10.57 -9.25 -1.25
CA SER A 73 -11.24 -10.43 -0.66
C SER A 73 -11.05 -11.72 -1.44
N HIS A 74 -10.71 -11.66 -2.73
CA HIS A 74 -10.40 -12.83 -3.55
C HIS A 74 -8.93 -13.19 -3.43
N TYR A 75 -8.02 -12.32 -3.89
CA TYR A 75 -6.61 -12.68 -3.96
C TYR A 75 -5.95 -12.88 -2.59
N SER A 76 -6.49 -12.27 -1.51
CA SER A 76 -5.96 -12.43 -0.15
C SER A 76 -6.10 -13.84 0.43
N ASN A 77 -6.83 -14.73 -0.25
CA ASN A 77 -6.98 -16.13 0.13
C ASN A 77 -6.22 -17.10 -0.79
N LEU A 78 -5.44 -16.59 -1.76
CA LEU A 78 -4.64 -17.41 -2.67
C LEU A 78 -3.32 -17.84 -2.03
N GLY A 79 -2.69 -18.86 -2.62
CA GLY A 79 -1.32 -19.25 -2.28
C GLY A 79 -0.31 -18.16 -2.68
N SER A 80 0.88 -18.15 -2.07
CA SER A 80 1.85 -17.06 -2.26
C SER A 80 2.21 -16.79 -3.73
N ASP A 81 2.50 -17.83 -4.52
CA ASP A 81 2.92 -17.68 -5.92
C ASP A 81 1.77 -17.18 -6.81
N GLU A 82 0.56 -17.73 -6.63
CA GLU A 82 -0.64 -17.31 -7.35
C GLU A 82 -1.05 -15.88 -7.00
N MET A 83 -1.02 -15.53 -5.70
CA MET A 83 -1.25 -14.17 -5.22
C MET A 83 -0.27 -13.19 -5.86
N MET A 84 1.01 -13.57 -5.97
CA MET A 84 2.04 -12.74 -6.57
C MET A 84 1.73 -12.44 -8.05
N GLU A 85 1.31 -13.44 -8.82
CA GLU A 85 0.92 -13.27 -10.22
C GLU A 85 -0.30 -12.35 -10.36
N VAL A 86 -1.39 -12.65 -9.63
CA VAL A 86 -2.64 -11.86 -9.67
C VAL A 86 -2.40 -10.41 -9.25
N VAL A 87 -1.62 -10.19 -8.20
CA VAL A 87 -1.35 -8.83 -7.71
C VAL A 87 -0.47 -8.07 -8.72
N ARG A 88 0.64 -8.65 -9.15
CA ARG A 88 1.59 -7.99 -10.06
C ARG A 88 0.94 -7.65 -11.41
N ASP A 89 0.27 -8.62 -12.00
CA ASP A 89 -0.17 -8.53 -13.40
C ASP A 89 -1.63 -8.08 -13.50
N GLY A 90 -2.47 -8.39 -12.53
CA GLY A 90 -3.88 -7.99 -12.52
C GLY A 90 -4.14 -6.71 -11.72
N VAL A 91 -3.94 -6.78 -10.41
CA VAL A 91 -4.31 -5.69 -9.47
C VAL A 91 -3.61 -4.37 -9.81
N PHE A 92 -2.29 -4.41 -10.07
CA PHE A 92 -1.55 -3.21 -10.41
C PHE A 92 -1.86 -2.69 -11.83
N GLN A 93 -2.24 -3.56 -12.78
CA GLN A 93 -2.79 -3.11 -14.06
C GLN A 93 -4.12 -2.36 -13.86
N HIS A 94 -4.99 -2.91 -13.02
CA HIS A 94 -6.28 -2.30 -12.69
C HIS A 94 -6.12 -0.91 -12.04
N PHE A 95 -5.13 -0.72 -11.15
CA PHE A 95 -4.82 0.61 -10.59
C PHE A 95 -4.46 1.63 -11.65
N ARG A 96 -3.59 1.25 -12.60
CA ARG A 96 -3.21 2.15 -13.70
C ARG A 96 -4.41 2.52 -14.58
N GLN A 97 -5.31 1.56 -14.84
CA GLN A 97 -6.56 1.83 -15.58
C GLN A 97 -7.46 2.81 -14.84
N LEU A 98 -7.67 2.63 -13.54
CA LEU A 98 -8.46 3.56 -12.71
C LEU A 98 -7.84 4.96 -12.68
N GLY A 99 -6.51 5.07 -12.55
CA GLY A 99 -5.80 6.34 -12.57
C GLY A 99 -5.93 7.10 -13.90
N GLN A 100 -6.06 6.38 -15.02
CA GLN A 100 -6.27 6.98 -16.35
C GLN A 100 -7.74 7.30 -16.64
N ALA A 101 -8.67 6.45 -16.20
CA ALA A 101 -10.11 6.65 -16.44
C ALA A 101 -10.66 7.88 -15.69
N ASP A 102 -10.05 8.25 -14.57
CA ASP A 102 -10.41 9.46 -13.80
C ASP A 102 -9.62 10.70 -14.24
N ALA A 103 -9.01 10.72 -15.44
CA ALA A 103 -8.23 11.86 -15.95
C ALA A 103 -9.04 13.19 -16.04
N SER A 104 -10.37 13.12 -16.04
CA SER A 104 -11.25 14.30 -15.91
C SER A 104 -11.18 14.99 -14.54
N LYS A 105 -10.62 14.32 -13.53
CA LYS A 105 -10.33 14.82 -12.19
C LYS A 105 -8.86 14.52 -11.90
N VAL A 106 -7.96 15.45 -12.23
CA VAL A 106 -6.54 15.35 -11.84
C VAL A 106 -6.46 15.38 -10.30
N THR A 107 -6.58 14.21 -9.69
CA THR A 107 -6.45 14.02 -8.25
C THR A 107 -5.04 13.51 -7.94
N LEU A 108 -4.53 13.85 -6.76
CA LEU A 108 -3.27 13.30 -6.25
C LEU A 108 -3.27 11.77 -6.30
N LEU A 109 -4.43 11.16 -6.06
CA LEU A 109 -4.62 9.71 -6.14
C LEU A 109 -4.49 9.17 -7.58
N GLY A 110 -5.10 9.82 -8.58
CA GLY A 110 -4.98 9.40 -9.98
C GLY A 110 -3.54 9.44 -10.49
N ASN A 111 -2.80 10.49 -10.12
CA ASN A 111 -1.37 10.61 -10.44
C ASN A 111 -0.49 9.60 -9.71
N PHE A 112 -0.88 9.18 -8.51
CA PHE A 112 -0.19 8.10 -7.79
C PHE A 112 -0.44 6.74 -8.44
N MET A 113 -1.69 6.49 -8.87
CA MET A 113 -2.08 5.19 -9.43
C MET A 113 -1.61 4.94 -10.88
N LYS A 114 -1.43 5.98 -11.70
CA LYS A 114 -1.03 5.82 -13.12
C LYS A 114 0.33 5.13 -13.31
N ASP A 115 1.24 5.29 -12.35
CA ASP A 115 2.60 4.74 -12.37
C ASP A 115 2.75 3.57 -11.38
N ALA A 116 1.64 3.01 -10.91
CA ALA A 116 1.63 1.95 -9.91
C ALA A 116 2.39 0.72 -10.41
N ARG A 117 3.38 0.28 -9.62
CA ARG A 117 4.14 -0.95 -9.83
C ARG A 117 4.40 -1.68 -8.52
N LEU A 118 4.33 -3.01 -8.57
CA LEU A 118 4.65 -3.87 -7.44
C LEU A 118 6.18 -4.00 -7.35
N GLU A 119 6.74 -3.57 -6.21
CA GLU A 119 8.18 -3.65 -5.93
C GLU A 119 8.52 -4.89 -5.08
N ILE A 120 7.51 -5.51 -4.47
CA ILE A 120 7.67 -6.77 -3.74
C ILE A 120 7.99 -7.88 -4.73
N VAL A 121 9.20 -8.45 -4.66
CA VAL A 121 9.62 -9.56 -5.51
C VAL A 121 9.48 -10.93 -4.84
N LYS A 122 9.42 -10.99 -3.50
CA LYS A 122 9.30 -12.24 -2.73
C LYS A 122 7.82 -12.56 -2.48
N PRO A 123 7.28 -13.68 -2.98
CA PRO A 123 5.88 -14.06 -2.75
C PRO A 123 5.49 -14.14 -1.28
N SER A 124 6.39 -14.66 -0.43
CA SER A 124 6.17 -14.76 1.02
C SER A 124 6.06 -13.40 1.71
N LEU A 125 6.78 -12.39 1.24
CA LEU A 125 6.65 -11.02 1.75
C LEU A 125 5.29 -10.45 1.39
N LEU A 126 4.82 -10.66 0.15
CA LEU A 126 3.50 -10.20 -0.27
C LEU A 126 2.40 -10.83 0.59
N THR A 127 2.46 -12.15 0.83
CA THR A 127 1.50 -12.85 1.69
C THR A 127 1.45 -12.27 3.10
N LYS A 128 2.63 -12.05 3.72
CA LYS A 128 2.70 -11.41 5.05
C LYS A 128 2.11 -10.00 5.04
N ALA A 129 2.46 -9.20 4.05
CA ALA A 129 1.96 -7.84 3.91
C ALA A 129 0.43 -7.83 3.78
N VAL A 130 -0.12 -8.65 2.89
CA VAL A 130 -1.57 -8.79 2.69
C VAL A 130 -2.27 -9.22 3.98
N GLU A 131 -1.72 -10.14 4.75
CA GLU A 131 -2.29 -10.58 6.03
C GLU A 131 -2.28 -9.47 7.09
N VAL A 132 -1.19 -8.70 7.19
CA VAL A 132 -1.15 -7.52 8.07
C VAL A 132 -2.22 -6.51 7.63
N ILE A 133 -2.28 -6.18 6.34
CA ILE A 133 -3.25 -5.22 5.78
C ILE A 133 -4.69 -5.69 5.99
N LYS A 134 -4.98 -6.98 5.84
CA LYS A 134 -6.31 -7.58 6.07
C LYS A 134 -6.84 -7.31 7.47
N ASN A 135 -5.95 -7.26 8.45
CA ASN A 135 -6.29 -7.08 9.87
C ASN A 135 -6.29 -5.61 10.34
N LEU A 136 -5.99 -4.65 9.47
CA LEU A 136 -6.02 -3.24 9.83
C LEU A 136 -7.47 -2.71 10.02
N PRO A 137 -7.73 -1.79 10.95
CA PRO A 137 -9.04 -1.15 11.10
C PRO A 137 -9.23 -0.02 10.07
N LEU A 138 -9.42 -0.38 8.81
CA LEU A 138 -9.61 0.56 7.68
C LEU A 138 -11.08 0.95 7.45
N ASP A 139 -11.97 0.76 8.41
CA ASP A 139 -13.37 1.15 8.35
C ASP A 139 -13.65 2.49 9.05
N ARG A 140 -12.73 2.93 9.91
CA ARG A 140 -12.85 4.15 10.73
C ARG A 140 -12.01 5.29 10.17
N GLY A 141 -12.61 6.48 10.01
CA GLY A 141 -11.96 7.68 9.46
C GLY A 141 -10.68 8.07 10.20
N ASP A 142 -10.77 8.27 11.52
CA ASP A 142 -9.65 8.72 12.35
C ASP A 142 -8.47 7.75 12.33
N THR A 143 -8.76 6.44 12.33
CA THR A 143 -7.72 5.40 12.35
C THR A 143 -6.93 5.33 11.04
N LYS A 144 -7.55 5.67 9.91
CA LYS A 144 -6.84 5.78 8.64
C LYS A 144 -5.84 6.93 8.66
N GLY A 145 -6.28 8.10 9.12
CA GLY A 145 -5.43 9.29 9.24
C GLY A 145 -4.22 9.02 10.15
N ASP A 146 -4.47 8.49 11.35
CA ASP A 146 -3.40 8.14 12.29
C ASP A 146 -2.39 7.12 11.72
N LEU A 147 -2.87 6.18 10.90
CA LEU A 147 -2.01 5.18 10.28
C LEU A 147 -1.11 5.79 9.19
N TYR A 148 -1.64 6.70 8.37
CA TYR A 148 -0.84 7.41 7.36
C TYR A 148 0.20 8.31 8.01
N GLU A 149 -0.20 9.08 9.03
CA GLU A 149 0.74 9.91 9.80
C GLU A 149 1.86 9.07 10.43
N TYR A 150 1.50 7.91 10.97
CA TYR A 150 2.50 7.00 11.54
C TYR A 150 3.45 6.44 10.48
N LEU A 151 2.96 6.03 9.31
CA LEU A 151 3.80 5.58 8.20
C LEU A 151 4.76 6.69 7.72
N LEU A 152 4.28 7.93 7.61
CA LEU A 152 5.11 9.09 7.24
C LEU A 152 6.21 9.35 8.28
N SER A 153 5.88 9.30 9.58
CA SER A 153 6.85 9.47 10.65
C SER A 153 8.00 8.46 10.60
N LYS A 154 7.75 7.24 10.08
CA LYS A 154 8.80 6.22 9.89
C LYS A 154 9.76 6.57 8.75
N ALA A 155 9.27 7.18 7.67
CA ALA A 155 10.15 7.67 6.61
C ALA A 155 11.00 8.86 7.06
N ASP A 156 10.43 9.79 7.83
CA ASP A 156 11.16 10.94 8.35
C ASP A 156 12.26 10.52 9.34
N ASN A 157 11.96 9.59 10.25
CA ASN A 157 12.95 9.02 11.17
C ASN A 157 14.06 8.23 10.43
N CYS A 158 13.76 7.68 9.26
CA CYS A 158 14.77 6.99 8.43
C CYS A 158 15.68 8.00 7.69
N ARG A 159 15.20 9.22 7.40
CA ARG A 159 16.02 10.30 6.80
C ARG A 159 17.04 10.88 7.77
N ASP A 160 16.75 10.88 9.06
CA ASP A 160 17.59 11.47 10.11
C ASP A 160 18.76 10.57 10.53
N GLN A 161 18.78 9.30 10.09
CA GLN A 161 19.86 8.36 10.37
C GLN A 161 20.96 8.32 9.28
N ARG A 162 20.98 9.29 8.35
CA ARG A 162 22.10 9.39 7.40
C ARG A 162 23.38 9.73 8.17
N PRO A 163 24.47 8.95 8.04
CA PRO A 163 25.73 9.33 8.65
C PRO A 163 26.14 10.71 8.11
N VAL A 164 26.35 11.65 9.03
CA VAL A 164 27.04 12.91 8.71
C VAL A 164 28.34 12.55 7.99
N PRO A 165 28.66 13.14 6.82
CA PRO A 165 29.95 12.92 6.20
C PRO A 165 30.99 13.36 7.23
N HIS A 166 31.81 12.42 7.71
CA HIS A 166 32.92 12.75 8.59
C HIS A 166 33.78 13.74 7.82
N ALA A 167 33.86 14.98 8.32
CA ALA A 167 34.69 16.02 7.74
C ALA A 167 36.09 15.46 7.51
N ALA A 168 36.59 15.54 6.28
CA ALA A 168 37.93 15.08 5.92
C ALA A 168 38.97 15.77 6.83
N PRO A 169 40.00 15.05 7.29
CA PRO A 169 41.05 15.67 8.09
C PRO A 169 41.78 16.72 7.25
N HIS A 170 41.76 17.96 7.72
CA HIS A 170 42.63 19.01 7.22
C HIS A 170 44.09 18.60 7.48
N TYR A 171 44.82 18.29 6.42
CA TYR A 171 46.28 18.20 6.49
C TYR A 171 46.85 19.62 6.52
N PRO A 172 47.77 19.95 7.45
CA PRO A 172 48.49 21.20 7.41
C PRO A 172 49.47 21.17 6.24
N HIS A 173 49.43 22.20 5.40
CA HIS A 173 50.51 22.48 4.47
C HIS A 173 51.64 23.12 5.26
N ASP A 174 52.71 22.35 5.49
CA ASP A 174 54.00 22.88 5.90
C ASP A 174 54.56 23.76 4.76
N GLY A 175 55.00 24.97 5.14
CA GLY A 175 55.78 25.91 4.34
C GLY A 175 56.89 26.49 5.18
#